data_AF-A0A255YXP8-F1
#
_entry.id   AF-A0A255YXP8-F1
#
_cell.length_a   1.000
_cell.length_b   1.000
_cell.length_c   1.000
_cell.angle_alpha   90.00
_cell.angle_beta   90.00
_cell.angle_gamma   90.00
#
_symmetry.space_group_name_H-M   'P 1'
#
loop_
_entity.id
_entity.type
_entity.pdbx_description
1 polymer ?
#
loop_
_entity_poly.entity_id
_entity_poly.type
_entity_poly.pdbx_seq_one_letter_code
_entity_poly.pdbx_strand_id
1 'polypeptide(L)'
;MEFQYIEKLVEMMPLDTYKIIDINEMLISFVEAHQTDLAEMFDLLRGSVHQIFKAPEGETSPDLFKHLLAAIEETFNENKIPVLIHSGALYGSGIDNIHLMENELVMKAKSPLIILYPATQEGEQLMFLNSRPASKYRCMIVN
;
A
#
# COMPACT_ATOMS: atom_id res chain seq x y z
N MET A 1 3.90 20.83 1.25
CA MET A 1 4.37 19.58 1.90
C MET A 1 3.32 18.50 1.71
N GLU A 2 3.67 17.21 1.76
CA GLU A 2 2.78 16.05 1.49
C GLU A 2 1.41 16.17 2.19
N PHE A 3 1.41 16.54 3.46
CA PHE A 3 0.20 16.75 4.27
C PHE A 3 -0.84 17.67 3.61
N GLN A 4 -0.43 18.74 2.92
CA GLN A 4 -1.36 19.66 2.25
C GLN A 4 -2.08 19.00 1.05
N TYR A 5 -1.42 18.06 0.38
CA TYR A 5 -2.04 17.29 -0.70
C TYR A 5 -3.05 16.28 -0.15
N ILE A 6 -2.74 15.67 1.00
CA ILE A 6 -3.63 14.74 1.69
C ILE A 6 -4.86 15.48 2.22
N GLU A 7 -4.69 16.64 2.87
CA GLU A 7 -5.81 17.49 3.28
C GLU A 7 -6.71 17.83 2.10
N LYS A 8 -6.12 18.27 0.98
CA LYS A 8 -6.87 18.60 -0.23
C LYS A 8 -7.61 17.40 -0.80
N LEU A 9 -7.00 16.23 -0.76
CA LEU A 9 -7.63 14.99 -1.18
C LEU A 9 -8.83 14.64 -0.29
N VAL A 10 -8.68 14.72 1.03
CA VAL A 10 -9.76 14.44 1.99
C VAL A 10 -10.94 15.38 1.76
N GLU A 11 -10.68 16.66 1.46
CA GLU A 11 -11.73 17.63 1.09
C GLU A 11 -12.45 17.26 -0.21
N MET A 12 -11.73 16.71 -1.19
CA MET A 12 -12.26 16.39 -2.52
C MET A 12 -12.92 15.00 -2.58
N MET A 13 -12.63 14.12 -1.61
CA MET A 13 -13.09 12.73 -1.57
C MET A 13 -14.11 12.55 -0.44
N PRO A 14 -15.41 12.72 -0.73
CA PRO A 14 -16.44 12.61 0.30
C PRO A 14 -16.47 11.20 0.90
N LEU A 15 -16.52 11.13 2.24
CA LEU A 15 -16.35 9.91 3.03
C LEU A 15 -17.49 8.88 2.86
N ASP A 16 -18.60 9.28 2.23
CA ASP A 16 -19.68 8.39 1.83
C ASP A 16 -19.30 7.52 0.61
N THR A 17 -18.39 8.02 -0.23
CA THR A 17 -17.96 7.41 -1.49
C THR A 17 -16.57 6.79 -1.36
N TYR A 18 -15.68 7.40 -0.59
CA TYR A 18 -14.28 7.01 -0.46
C TYR A 18 -13.96 6.58 0.98
N LYS A 19 -13.02 5.64 1.12
CA LYS A 19 -12.41 5.30 2.42
C LYS A 19 -10.90 5.43 2.29
N ILE A 20 -10.33 6.29 3.12
CA ILE A 20 -8.89 6.49 3.19
C ILE A 20 -8.30 5.35 4.02
N ILE A 21 -7.24 4.75 3.49
CA ILE A 21 -6.44 3.73 4.16
C ILE A 21 -5.04 4.32 4.32
N ASP A 22 -4.67 4.62 5.56
CA ASP A 22 -3.35 5.15 5.89
C ASP A 22 -2.35 4.01 6.11
N ILE A 23 -1.45 3.82 5.16
CA ILE A 23 -0.46 2.74 5.20
C ILE A 23 0.51 2.93 6.37
N ASN A 24 0.79 4.16 6.77
CA ASN A 24 1.67 4.44 7.90
C ASN A 24 1.05 3.92 9.20
N GLU A 25 -0.23 4.22 9.44
CA GLU A 25 -0.96 3.70 10.60
C GLU A 25 -1.02 2.17 10.60
N MET A 26 -1.21 1.55 9.43
CA MET A 26 -1.21 0.09 9.30
C MET A 26 0.16 -0.52 9.62
N LEU A 27 1.26 0.08 9.17
CA LEU A 27 2.61 -0.37 9.49
C LEU A 27 2.89 -0.24 10.98
N ILE A 28 2.57 0.89 11.60
CA ILE A 28 2.73 1.10 13.05
C ILE A 28 1.94 0.03 13.81
N SER A 29 0.66 -0.15 13.47
CA SER A 29 -0.21 -1.14 14.11
C SER A 29 0.34 -2.56 13.96
N PHE A 30 0.86 -2.90 12.78
CA PHE A 30 1.49 -4.20 12.54
C PHE A 30 2.73 -4.39 13.42
N VAL A 31 3.60 -3.38 13.52
CA VAL A 31 4.81 -3.43 14.35
C VAL A 31 4.48 -3.55 15.83
N GLU A 32 3.52 -2.78 16.31
CA GLU A 32 3.06 -2.82 17.70
C GLU A 32 2.45 -4.18 18.07
N ALA A 33 1.64 -4.76 17.18
CA ALA A 33 1.01 -6.05 17.42
C ALA A 33 2.00 -7.23 17.47
N HIS A 34 3.14 -7.12 16.77
CA HIS A 34 4.15 -8.19 16.67
C HIS A 34 5.46 -7.85 17.39
N GLN A 35 5.50 -6.80 18.21
CA GLN A 35 6.71 -6.26 18.82
C GLN A 35 7.57 -7.32 19.53
N THR A 36 6.92 -8.26 20.22
CA THR A 36 7.59 -9.31 21.00
C THR A 36 8.37 -10.27 20.12
N ASP A 37 7.84 -10.60 18.94
CA ASP A 37 8.39 -11.63 18.05
C ASP A 37 9.26 -11.01 16.94
N LEU A 38 9.10 -9.70 16.68
CA LEU A 38 9.81 -9.01 15.60
C LEU A 38 11.33 -9.15 15.70
N ALA A 39 11.91 -9.01 16.91
CA ALA A 39 13.35 -9.14 17.08
C ALA A 39 13.86 -10.53 16.64
N GLU A 40 13.14 -11.59 17.01
CA GLU A 40 13.45 -12.96 16.61
C GLU A 40 13.26 -13.14 15.10
N MET A 41 12.17 -12.61 14.54
CA MET A 41 11.93 -12.64 13.09
C MET A 41 13.04 -11.92 12.30
N PHE A 42 13.52 -10.76 12.77
CA PHE A 42 14.63 -10.03 12.15
C PHE A 42 15.94 -10.81 12.19
N ASP A 43 16.20 -11.55 13.28
CA ASP A 43 17.39 -12.40 13.37
C ASP A 43 17.29 -13.62 12.46
N LEU A 44 16.14 -14.31 12.45
CA LEU A 44 15.89 -15.48 11.61
C LEU A 44 15.88 -15.13 10.11
N LEU A 45 15.28 -14.00 9.75
CA LEU A 45 15.10 -13.53 8.38
C LEU A 45 16.08 -12.42 7.98
N ARG A 46 17.25 -12.33 8.62
CA ARG A 46 18.23 -11.27 8.35
C ARG A 46 18.62 -11.15 6.86
N GLY A 47 18.65 -12.27 6.14
CA GLY A 47 18.91 -12.31 4.69
C GLY A 47 17.67 -12.07 3.81
N SER A 48 16.47 -11.97 4.40
CA SER A 48 15.19 -11.87 3.70
C SER A 48 14.16 -11.09 4.52
N VAL A 49 14.56 -9.93 5.05
CA VAL A 49 13.75 -9.09 5.96
C VAL A 49 12.36 -8.75 5.40
N HIS A 50 12.25 -8.60 4.09
CA HIS A 50 10.96 -8.36 3.42
C HIS A 50 9.90 -9.44 3.72
N GLN A 51 10.31 -10.67 4.03
CA GLN A 51 9.40 -11.77 4.38
C GLN A 51 8.66 -11.55 5.70
N ILE A 52 9.14 -10.64 6.56
CA ILE A 52 8.44 -10.23 7.78
C ILE A 52 7.13 -9.51 7.43
N PHE A 53 7.15 -8.71 6.36
CA PHE A 53 6.03 -7.86 5.96
C PHE A 53 5.18 -8.45 4.84
N LYS A 54 5.76 -9.35 4.05
CA LYS A 54 5.07 -10.09 2.98
C LYS A 54 5.58 -11.53 2.94
N ALA A 55 4.80 -12.45 3.49
CA ALA A 55 5.15 -13.85 3.50
C ALA A 55 5.19 -14.42 2.06
N PRO A 56 5.95 -15.50 1.83
CA PRO A 56 5.91 -16.25 0.58
C PRO A 56 4.49 -16.75 0.24
N GLU A 57 4.24 -16.99 -1.05
CA GLU A 57 2.97 -17.57 -1.48
C GLU A 57 2.73 -18.94 -0.84
N GLY A 58 1.49 -19.18 -0.40
CA GLY A 58 1.10 -20.42 0.27
C GLY A 58 1.26 -20.40 1.79
N GLU A 59 1.94 -19.40 2.36
CA GLU A 59 2.00 -19.24 3.81
C GLU A 59 0.74 -18.60 4.38
N THR A 60 0.36 -19.03 5.58
CA THR A 60 -0.86 -18.56 6.29
C THR A 60 -0.56 -17.57 7.40
N SER A 61 0.72 -17.33 7.71
CA SER A 61 1.17 -16.34 8.69
C SER A 61 0.57 -14.95 8.41
N PRO A 62 0.05 -14.25 9.43
CA PRO A 62 -0.41 -12.88 9.24
C PRO A 62 0.79 -12.01 8.86
N ASP A 63 0.61 -11.15 7.86
CA ASP A 63 1.63 -10.21 7.39
C ASP A 63 0.97 -8.86 7.03
N LEU A 64 1.80 -7.83 6.86
CA LEU A 64 1.33 -6.49 6.52
C LEU A 64 0.58 -6.47 5.18
N PHE A 65 1.00 -7.28 4.22
CA PHE A 65 0.36 -7.35 2.91
C PHE A 65 -1.09 -7.86 2.99
N LYS A 66 -1.34 -8.92 3.77
CA LYS A 66 -2.69 -9.45 4.04
C LYS A 66 -3.54 -8.45 4.80
N HIS A 67 -2.97 -7.73 5.76
CA HIS A 67 -3.68 -6.67 6.46
C HIS A 67 -4.12 -5.56 5.48
N LEU A 68 -3.24 -5.14 4.56
CA LEU A 68 -3.58 -4.18 3.51
C LEU A 68 -4.71 -4.68 2.60
N LEU A 69 -4.63 -5.93 2.14
CA LEU A 69 -5.67 -6.53 1.30
C LEU A 69 -7.01 -6.61 2.03
N ALA A 70 -7.01 -6.95 3.33
CA ALA A 70 -8.24 -6.98 4.13
C ALA A 70 -8.89 -5.60 4.26
N ALA A 71 -8.10 -4.54 4.50
CA ALA A 71 -8.61 -3.17 4.55
C ALA A 71 -9.21 -2.71 3.20
N ILE A 72 -8.58 -3.09 2.09
CA ILE A 72 -9.08 -2.84 0.74
C ILE A 72 -10.40 -3.61 0.51
N GLU A 73 -10.45 -4.89 0.87
CA GLU A 73 -11.65 -5.73 0.75
C GLU A 73 -12.83 -5.17 1.54
N GLU A 74 -12.60 -4.82 2.80
CA GLU A 74 -13.59 -4.21 3.68
C GLU A 74 -14.16 -2.94 3.05
N THR A 75 -13.31 -2.10 2.48
CA THR A 75 -13.74 -0.89 1.78
C THR A 75 -14.63 -1.20 0.58
N PHE A 76 -14.27 -2.19 -0.23
CA PHE A 76 -15.11 -2.61 -1.34
C PHE A 76 -16.46 -3.19 -0.87
N ASN A 77 -16.46 -3.94 0.23
CA ASN A 77 -17.68 -4.50 0.84
C ASN A 77 -18.62 -3.41 1.40
N GLU A 78 -18.07 -2.27 1.81
CA GLU A 78 -18.83 -1.06 2.16
C GLU A 78 -19.37 -0.30 0.94
N ASN A 79 -19.14 -0.79 -0.29
CA ASN A 79 -19.42 -0.10 -1.55
C ASN A 79 -18.70 1.24 -1.70
N LYS A 80 -17.50 1.36 -1.13
CA LYS A 80 -16.65 2.54 -1.22
C LYS A 80 -15.43 2.31 -2.10
N ILE A 81 -14.80 3.40 -2.51
CA ILE A 81 -13.54 3.41 -3.25
C ILE A 81 -12.38 3.49 -2.24
N PRO A 82 -11.48 2.49 -2.18
CA PRO A 82 -10.28 2.54 -1.34
C PRO A 82 -9.26 3.52 -1.90
N VAL A 83 -8.72 4.35 -1.00
CA VAL A 83 -7.71 5.37 -1.30
C VAL A 83 -6.52 5.17 -0.36
N LEU A 84 -5.41 4.68 -0.90
CA LEU A 84 -4.19 4.47 -0.13
C LEU A 84 -3.37 5.76 -0.07
N ILE A 85 -3.02 6.20 1.13
CA ILE A 85 -2.09 7.32 1.37
C ILE A 85 -0.84 6.85 2.10
N HIS A 86 0.20 7.70 2.15
CA HIS A 86 1.49 7.39 2.78
C HIS A 86 2.13 6.08 2.28
N SER A 87 1.94 5.75 1.01
CA SER A 87 2.48 4.52 0.38
C SER A 87 4.01 4.41 0.41
N GLY A 88 4.72 5.50 0.69
CA GLY A 88 6.15 5.47 0.99
C GLY A 88 6.51 4.59 2.19
N ALA A 89 5.58 4.33 3.11
CA ALA A 89 5.76 3.41 4.23
C ALA A 89 6.01 1.95 3.79
N LEU A 90 5.67 1.59 2.54
CA LEU A 90 5.98 0.27 1.99
C LEU A 90 7.44 0.11 1.53
N TYR A 91 8.21 1.19 1.47
CA TYR A 91 9.59 1.12 1.00
C TYR A 91 10.42 0.15 1.86
N GLY A 92 11.06 -0.83 1.21
CA GLY A 92 11.86 -1.86 1.88
C GLY A 92 11.05 -3.04 2.47
N SER A 93 9.72 -2.98 2.46
CA SER A 93 8.86 -4.08 2.94
C SER A 93 8.76 -5.26 1.95
N GLY A 94 9.17 -5.08 0.70
CA GLY A 94 8.91 -6.03 -0.39
C GLY A 94 7.47 -6.02 -0.90
N ILE A 95 6.63 -5.10 -0.40
CA ILE A 95 5.31 -4.81 -0.95
C ILE A 95 5.44 -3.66 -1.95
N ASP A 96 5.18 -3.96 -3.22
CA ASP A 96 5.14 -2.98 -4.31
C ASP A 96 3.69 -2.82 -4.77
N ASN A 97 3.34 -1.66 -5.34
CA ASN A 97 1.99 -1.42 -5.87
C ASN A 97 1.53 -2.48 -6.87
N ILE A 98 2.47 -3.07 -7.63
CA ILE A 98 2.16 -4.14 -8.58
C ILE A 98 1.56 -5.36 -7.88
N HIS A 99 2.03 -5.70 -6.68
CA HIS A 99 1.49 -6.81 -5.89
C HIS A 99 0.04 -6.56 -5.50
N LEU A 100 -0.32 -5.32 -5.17
CA LEU A 100 -1.71 -4.93 -4.88
C LEU A 100 -2.57 -4.96 -6.16
N MET A 101 -2.06 -4.39 -7.25
CA MET A 101 -2.78 -4.27 -8.52
C MET A 101 -3.05 -5.61 -9.21
N GLU A 102 -2.11 -6.56 -9.12
CA GLU A 102 -2.25 -7.90 -9.70
C GLU A 102 -2.95 -8.89 -8.77
N ASN A 103 -3.32 -8.45 -7.56
CA ASN A 103 -4.14 -9.28 -6.67
C ASN A 103 -5.55 -9.44 -7.24
N GLU A 104 -6.07 -10.67 -7.24
CA GLU A 104 -7.39 -10.98 -7.79
C GLU A 104 -8.51 -10.12 -7.18
N LEU A 105 -8.39 -9.79 -5.89
CA LEU A 105 -9.34 -8.94 -5.16
C LEU A 105 -9.49 -7.58 -5.84
N VAL A 106 -8.37 -6.97 -6.22
CA VAL A 106 -8.33 -5.66 -6.89
C VAL A 106 -8.72 -5.80 -8.36
N MET A 107 -8.23 -6.83 -9.04
CA MET A 107 -8.54 -7.06 -10.47
C MET A 107 -10.03 -7.32 -10.73
N LYS A 108 -10.71 -8.01 -9.81
CA LYS A 108 -12.14 -8.36 -9.93
C LYS A 108 -13.06 -7.31 -9.30
N ALA A 109 -12.51 -6.27 -8.68
CA ALA A 109 -13.29 -5.22 -8.04
C ALA A 109 -14.13 -4.45 -9.06
N LYS A 110 -15.34 -4.05 -8.64
CA LYS A 110 -16.24 -3.21 -9.45
C LYS A 110 -15.86 -1.72 -9.40
N SER A 111 -15.16 -1.33 -8.33
CA SER A 111 -14.71 0.04 -8.06
C SER A 111 -13.19 0.10 -8.18
N PRO A 112 -12.63 1.25 -8.56
CA PRO A 112 -11.17 1.40 -8.67
C PRO A 112 -10.49 1.34 -7.29
N LEU A 113 -9.21 0.99 -7.28
CA LEU A 113 -8.28 1.27 -6.19
C LEU A 113 -7.49 2.52 -6.53
N ILE A 114 -7.46 3.52 -5.64
CA ILE A 114 -6.66 4.73 -5.79
C ILE A 114 -5.44 4.63 -4.88
N ILE A 115 -4.25 4.89 -5.41
CA ILE A 115 -3.00 4.87 -4.65
C ILE A 115 -2.31 6.22 -4.82
N LEU A 116 -2.16 6.97 -3.74
CA LEU A 116 -1.33 8.17 -3.72
C LEU A 116 0.11 7.73 -3.54
N TYR A 117 0.95 8.09 -4.50
CA TYR A 117 2.32 7.62 -4.54
C TYR A 117 3.29 8.79 -4.72
N PRO A 118 4.32 8.90 -3.87
CA PRO A 118 5.34 9.92 -4.05
C PRO A 118 6.08 9.67 -5.37
N ALA A 119 6.13 10.71 -6.20
CA ALA A 119 6.74 10.65 -7.50
C ALA A 119 7.65 11.86 -7.74
N THR A 120 8.69 11.65 -8.53
CA THR A 120 9.52 12.71 -9.12
C THR A 120 9.45 12.65 -10.63
N GLN A 121 9.69 13.80 -11.26
CA GLN A 121 9.77 13.90 -12.71
C GLN A 121 11.24 13.94 -13.13
N GLU A 122 11.70 12.92 -13.85
CA GLU A 122 13.03 12.86 -14.47
C GLU A 122 12.89 13.04 -15.98
N GLY A 123 13.00 14.29 -16.44
CA GLY A 123 12.72 14.64 -17.84
C GLY A 123 11.26 14.35 -18.19
N GLU A 124 11.01 13.44 -19.14
CA GLU A 124 9.67 13.01 -19.51
C GLU A 124 9.16 11.81 -18.69
N GLN A 125 9.99 11.22 -17.83
CA GLN A 125 9.64 10.05 -17.05
C GLN A 125 9.15 10.42 -15.66
N LEU A 126 7.96 9.94 -15.30
CA LEU A 126 7.49 9.97 -13.92
C LEU A 126 8.08 8.76 -13.17
N MET A 127 8.79 9.03 -12.07
CA MET A 127 9.52 8.06 -11.27
C MET A 127 8.88 7.93 -9.89
N PHE A 128 8.37 6.75 -9.59
CA PHE A 128 7.81 6.37 -8.30
C PHE A 128 8.95 6.02 -7.32
N LEU A 129 8.91 6.58 -6.11
CA LEU A 129 9.99 6.48 -5.10
C LEU A 129 11.40 6.72 -5.68
N ASN A 130 11.51 7.61 -6.68
CA ASN A 130 12.78 7.95 -7.36
C ASN A 130 13.55 6.73 -7.92
N SER A 131 12.88 5.61 -8.15
CA SER A 131 13.55 4.34 -8.46
C SER A 131 12.83 3.50 -9.50
N ARG A 132 11.52 3.68 -9.68
CA ARG A 132 10.72 2.87 -10.61
C ARG A 132 9.92 3.74 -11.57
N PRO A 133 10.04 3.56 -12.90
CA PRO A 133 9.21 4.28 -13.85
C PRO A 133 7.72 3.95 -13.66
N ALA A 134 6.88 4.99 -13.62
CA ALA A 134 5.42 4.86 -13.50
C ALA A 134 4.81 4.03 -14.65
N SER A 135 5.41 4.09 -15.84
CA SER A 135 4.99 3.32 -17.03
C SER A 135 5.05 1.81 -16.86
N LYS A 136 5.77 1.30 -15.85
CA LYS A 136 5.79 -0.13 -15.51
C LYS A 136 4.55 -0.59 -14.75
N TYR A 137 3.72 0.34 -14.28
CA TYR A 137 2.45 0.05 -13.65
C TYR A 137 1.34 0.17 -14.70
N ARG A 138 0.50 -0.86 -14.82
CA ARG A 138 -0.71 -0.83 -15.66
C ARG A 138 -1.81 0.01 -14.98
N CYS A 139 -1.59 1.32 -14.86
CA CYS A 139 -2.49 2.26 -14.20
C CYS A 139 -2.77 3.49 -15.06
N MET A 140 -3.91 4.13 -14.81
CA MET A 140 -4.16 5.48 -15.29
C MET A 140 -3.45 6.46 -14.36
N ILE A 141 -2.48 7.21 -14.89
CA ILE A 141 -1.84 8.29 -14.17
C ILE A 141 -2.76 9.51 -14.24
N VAL A 142 -3.13 10.05 -13.07
CA VAL A 142 -3.92 11.29 -12.96
C VAL A 142 -2.98 12.35 -12.40
N ASN A 143 -2.69 13.36 -13.21
CA ASN A 143 -1.84 14.50 -12.85
C ASN A 143 -2.67 15.77 -12.65
#